data_AF-A0A941A0X1-F1
#
_entry.id   AF-A0A941A0X1-F1
#
_cell.length_a   1.000
_cell.length_b   1.000
_cell.length_c   1.000
_cell.angle_alpha   90.00
_cell.angle_beta   90.00
_cell.angle_gamma   90.00
#
_symmetry.space_group_name_H-M   'P 1'
#
loop_
_entity.id
_entity.type
_entity.pdbx_description
1 polymer ?
#
loop_
_entity_poly.entity_id
_entity_poly.type
_entity_poly.pdbx_seq_one_letter_code
_entity_poly.pdbx_strand_id
1 'polypeptide(L)' 'IRSASITVNTFPSAHAASVLAAALAVVTVAPAAGGALLIVAAGIVAATFVGRYHYAGDSPAAVVTTLVVWAAVSLVRW' A
#
# COMPACT_ATOMS: atom_id res chain seq x y z
N ILE A 1 -5.02 -8.08 26.95
CA ILE A 1 -3.64 -7.90 26.41
C ILE A 1 -3.45 -8.48 24.99
N ARG A 2 -4.27 -9.43 24.50
CA ARG A 2 -4.12 -9.98 23.13
C ARG A 2 -4.24 -8.96 21.98
N SER A 3 -5.04 -7.91 22.14
CA SER A 3 -5.27 -6.91 21.08
C SER A 3 -4.02 -6.09 20.72
N ALA A 4 -3.11 -5.84 21.67
CA ALA A 4 -1.91 -5.04 21.44
C ALA A 4 -0.87 -5.75 20.56
N SER A 5 -0.73 -7.07 20.67
CA SER A 5 0.21 -7.83 19.83
C SER A 5 -0.20 -7.86 18.36
N ILE A 6 -1.51 -7.87 18.09
CA ILE A 6 -2.03 -7.82 16.72
C ILE A 6 -1.76 -6.44 16.15
N THR A 7 -2.11 -5.36 16.87
CA THR A 7 -1.93 -3.99 16.37
C THR A 7 -0.48 -3.63 16.04
N VAL A 8 0.50 -4.13 16.80
CA VAL A 8 1.93 -3.86 16.53
C VAL A 8 2.45 -4.64 15.31
N ASN A 9 1.85 -5.78 14.97
CA ASN A 9 2.28 -6.59 13.82
C ASN A 9 1.53 -6.26 12.53
N THR A 10 0.32 -5.71 12.60
CA THR A 10 -0.53 -5.43 11.42
C THR A 10 -0.55 -3.98 10.98
N PHE A 11 -0.03 -3.05 11.78
CA PHE A 11 0.06 -1.63 11.42
C PHE A 11 1.48 -1.25 10.97
N PRO A 12 1.65 -0.58 9.82
CA PRO A 12 0.67 -0.36 8.74
C PRO A 12 0.46 -1.62 7.88
N SER A 13 -0.61 -1.66 7.07
CA SER A 13 -0.93 -2.84 6.24
C SER A 13 0.14 -3.14 5.18
N ALA A 14 0.90 -4.21 5.37
CA ALA A 14 1.93 -4.65 4.41
C ALA A 14 1.35 -5.04 3.03
N HIS A 15 0.14 -5.61 3.00
CA HIS A 15 -0.55 -5.93 1.75
C HIS A 15 -0.84 -4.67 0.93
N ALA A 16 -1.40 -3.63 1.56
CA ALA A 16 -1.66 -2.35 0.90
C ALA A 16 -0.35 -1.67 0.46
N ALA A 17 0.67 -1.68 1.33
CA ALA A 17 1.94 -1.02 1.06
C ALA A 17 2.68 -1.66 -0.14
N SER A 18 2.76 -2.98 -0.17
CA SER A 18 3.50 -3.74 -1.20
C SER A 18 2.85 -3.68 -2.57
N VAL A 19 1.53 -3.84 -2.68
CA VAL A 19 0.84 -3.79 -3.99
C VAL A 19 0.88 -2.40 -4.60
N LEU A 20 0.77 -1.35 -3.78
CA LEU A 20 0.89 0.03 -4.25
C LEU A 20 2.32 0.35 -4.68
N ALA A 21 3.33 -0.07 -3.91
CA ALA A 21 4.73 0.12 -4.28
C ALA A 21 5.09 -0.60 -5.58
N ALA A 22 4.63 -1.84 -5.76
CA ALA A 22 4.84 -2.60 -6.99
C ALA A 22 4.16 -1.94 -8.20
N ALA A 23 2.92 -1.48 -8.06
CA ALA A 23 2.21 -0.80 -9.14
C ALA A 23 2.92 0.50 -9.58
N LEU A 24 3.40 1.29 -8.61
CA LEU A 24 4.20 2.50 -8.87
C LEU A 24 5.54 2.16 -9.53
N ALA A 25 6.24 1.11 -9.11
CA ALA A 25 7.47 0.66 -9.74
C ALA A 25 7.26 0.20 -11.19
N VAL A 26 6.16 -0.49 -11.48
CA VAL A 26 5.87 -0.97 -12.85
C VAL A 26 5.45 0.19 -13.75
N VAL A 27 4.75 1.20 -13.24
CA VAL A 27 4.26 2.32 -14.08
C VAL A 27 5.40 3.13 -14.70
N THR A 28 6.59 3.15 -14.08
CA THR A 28 7.76 3.87 -14.62
C THR A 28 8.41 3.19 -15.82
N VAL A 29 8.22 1.87 -15.98
CA VAL A 29 8.82 1.08 -17.09
C VAL A 29 7.79 0.58 -18.09
N ALA A 30 6.54 0.34 -17.66
CA ALA A 30 5.44 -0.17 -18.47
C ALA A 30 4.12 0.51 -18.08
N PRO A 31 3.82 1.71 -18.61
CA PRO A 31 2.71 2.55 -18.13
C PRO A 31 1.34 1.87 -18.17
N ALA A 32 1.05 1.09 -19.22
CA ALA A 32 -0.24 0.39 -19.34
C ALA A 32 -0.40 -0.71 -18.28
N ALA A 33 0.65 -1.52 -18.07
CA ALA A 33 0.64 -2.57 -17.05
C ALA A 33 0.61 -1.97 -15.64
N GLY A 34 1.40 -0.92 -15.38
CA GLY A 34 1.39 -0.20 -14.12
C GLY A 34 0.03 0.44 -13.82
N GLY A 35 -0.62 1.03 -14.82
CA GLY A 35 -1.98 1.56 -14.70
C GLY A 35 -3.01 0.49 -14.31
N ALA A 36 -2.96 -0.68 -14.95
CA ALA A 36 -3.81 -1.81 -14.57
C ALA A 36 -3.53 -2.28 -13.13
N LEU A 37 -2.26 -2.35 -12.72
CA LEU A 37 -1.87 -2.70 -11.36
C LEU A 37 -2.30 -1.66 -10.33
N LEU A 38 -2.32 -0.37 -10.66
CA LEU A 38 -2.84 0.68 -9.78
C LEU A 38 -4.33 0.52 -9.52
N ILE A 39 -5.11 0.12 -10.53
CA ILE A 39 -6.54 -0.18 -10.36
C ILE A 39 -6.71 -1.38 -9.42
N VAL A 40 -5.93 -2.44 -9.61
CA VAL A 40 -5.94 -3.62 -8.73
C VAL A 40 -5.53 -3.25 -7.31
N ALA A 41 -4.48 -2.44 -7.14
CA ALA A 41 -4.01 -1.96 -5.84
C ALA A 41 -5.09 -1.15 -5.12
N ALA A 42 -5.80 -0.27 -5.82
CA ALA A 42 -6.94 0.47 -5.26
C ALA A 42 -8.07 -0.47 -4.80
N GLY A 43 -8.37 -1.53 -5.58
CA GLY A 43 -9.33 -2.56 -5.20
C GLY A 43 -8.91 -3.34 -3.95
N ILE A 44 -7.63 -3.70 -3.82
CA ILE A 44 -7.09 -4.37 -2.64
C ILE A 44 -7.16 -3.45 -1.42
N VAL A 45 -6.76 -2.18 -1.56
CA VAL A 45 -6.89 -1.17 -0.51
C VAL A 45 -8.36 -1.04 -0.08
N ALA A 46 -9.30 -0.91 -1.02
CA ALA A 46 -10.74 -0.88 -0.71
C ALA A 46 -11.22 -2.14 0.01
N ALA A 47 -10.79 -3.33 -0.45
CA ALA A 47 -11.13 -4.60 0.19
C ALA A 47 -10.60 -4.70 1.63
N THR A 48 -9.43 -4.11 1.93
CA THR A 48 -8.91 -4.06 3.30
C THR A 48 -9.75 -3.17 4.23
N PHE A 49 -10.42 -2.14 3.71
CA PHE A 49 -11.39 -1.35 4.48
C PHE A 49 -12.70 -2.11 4.73
N VAL A 50 -13.26 -2.73 3.69
CA VAL A 50 -14.58 -3.39 3.75
C VAL A 50 -14.51 -4.73 4.49
N GLY A 51 -13.43 -5.47 4.32
CA GLY A 51 -13.26 -6.82 4.84
C GLY A 51 -13.05 -6.92 6.35
N ARG A 52 -12.90 -5.80 7.07
CA ARG A 52 -12.68 -5.76 8.55
C ARG A 52 -11.47 -6.57 9.03
N TYR A 53 -10.53 -6.91 8.16
CA TYR A 53 -9.30 -7.65 8.49
C TYR A 53 -8.25 -6.78 9.21
N HIS A 54 -8.39 -5.46 9.14
CA HIS A 54 -7.53 -4.46 9.74
C HIS A 54 -8.38 -3.37 10.41
N TYR A 55 -7.85 -2.72 11.47
CA TYR A 55 -8.48 -1.50 11.98
C TYR A 55 -8.47 -0.46 10.86
N ALA A 56 -9.52 0.36 10.74
CA ALA A 56 -9.76 1.26 9.60
C ALA A 56 -8.61 2.25 9.28
N GLY A 57 -7.59 2.36 10.15
CA GLY A 57 -6.41 3.20 9.98
C GLY A 57 -5.18 2.53 9.35
N ASP A 58 -5.10 1.20 9.27
CA ASP A 58 -3.88 0.49 8.84
C ASP A 58 -3.61 0.68 7.34
N SER A 59 -4.67 0.70 6.53
CA SER A 59 -4.59 0.87 5.07
C SER A 59 -4.33 2.32 4.64
N PRO A 60 -5.00 3.35 5.22
CA PRO A 60 -4.61 4.75 4.99
C PRO A 60 -3.14 5.00 5.37
N ALA A 61 -2.70 4.50 6.53
CA ALA A 61 -1.32 4.67 6.96
C ALA A 61 -0.34 3.98 6.00
N ALA A 62 -0.67 2.80 5.49
CA ALA A 62 0.13 2.12 4.46
C ALA A 62 0.21 2.93 3.17
N VAL A 63 -0.92 3.46 2.67
CA VAL A 63 -0.96 4.29 1.46
C VAL A 63 -0.08 5.52 1.63
N VAL A 64 -0.26 6.27 2.74
CA VAL A 64 0.55 7.46 3.02
C VAL A 64 2.03 7.12 3.11
N THR A 65 2.37 6.06 3.84
CA THR A 65 3.77 5.59 3.99
C THR A 65 4.37 5.26 2.64
N THR A 66 3.69 4.47 1.81
CA THR A 66 4.17 4.09 0.49
C THR A 66 4.34 5.30 -0.42
N LEU A 67 3.42 6.26 -0.42
CA LEU A 67 3.53 7.47 -1.25
C LEU A 67 4.72 8.35 -0.82
N VAL A 68 4.96 8.49 0.49
CA VAL A 68 6.12 9.24 1.02
C VAL A 68 7.43 8.57 0.61
N VAL A 69 7.53 7.25 0.80
CA VAL A 69 8.72 6.49 0.41
C VAL A 69 8.93 6.54 -1.10
N TRP A 70 7.88 6.35 -1.88
CA TRP A 70 7.93 6.42 -3.33
C TRP A 70 8.42 7.80 -3.81
N ALA A 71 7.88 8.88 -3.23
CA ALA A 71 8.33 10.23 -3.53
C ALA A 71 9.82 10.41 -3.21
N ALA A 72 10.26 9.97 -2.02
CA ALA A 72 11.66 10.04 -1.63
C ALA A 72 12.57 9.27 -2.60
N VAL A 73 12.20 8.04 -2.98
CA VAL A 73 12.98 7.23 -3.93
C VAL A 73 12.97 7.85 -5.34
N SER A 74 11.84 8.41 -5.77
CA SER A 74 11.71 9.06 -7.08
C SER A 74 12.58 10.32 -7.22
N LEU A 75 12.89 10.98 -6.10
CA LEU A 75 13.81 12.13 -6.06
C LEU A 75 15.28 11.72 -6.21
N VAL A 76 15.63 10.50 -5.82
CA VAL A 76 17.02 10.00 -5.87
C VAL A 76 17.42 9.53 -7.27
N ARG A 77 16.45 9.33 -8.18
CA ARG A 77 16.60 8.92 -9.60
C ARG A 77 17.66 7.82 -9.85
N TRP A 78 17.17 6.61 -10.12
CA TRP A 78 17.96 5.55 -10.75
C TRP A 78 18.13 5.80 -12.25
#